data_AF-A0A837B5Z2-F1
#
_entry.id   AF-A0A837B5Z2-F1
#
_cell.length_a   1.000
_cell.length_b   1.000
_cell.length_c   1.000
_cell.angle_alpha   90.00
_cell.angle_beta   90.00
_cell.angle_gamma   90.00
#
_symmetry.space_group_name_H-M   'P 1'
#
loop_
_entity.id
_entity.type
_entity.pdbx_description
1 polymer ?
#
loop_
_entity_poly.entity_id
_entity_poly.type
_entity_poly.pdbx_seq_one_letter_code
_entity_poly.pdbx_strand_id
1 'polypeptide(L)'
;MTYSKATVSKEMLDRQFVLGSVNDALNELPGVVVTEADAFGSSDWGTQISMRGFVSNRDTQQIGTTIDGVPNGGSAYGGGSKANRFIDMPDLETVEVSQGTADIASRSNEALGGTLNYLTGEPLETQRVRVIGGIGDNQARKYYARYDTGLIGGNTRAWVSGSSARNDDWIDGSGHTSRDHLAGKFVSVLNQWTLSGYASYDDADESEYTSVTPEQFARDPEHDL
;
A
#
# COMPACT_ATOMS: atom_id res chain seq x y z
N MET A 1 -1.58 10.91 28.99
CA MET A 1 -0.62 10.56 27.92
C MET A 1 -1.32 10.87 26.61
N THR A 2 -0.94 11.95 25.94
CA THR A 2 -1.61 12.40 24.71
C THR A 2 -0.86 11.78 23.53
N TYR A 3 -1.38 10.69 22.98
CA TYR A 3 -0.84 10.11 21.75
C TYR A 3 -1.15 11.05 20.58
N SER A 4 -0.16 11.30 19.73
CA SER A 4 -0.36 12.04 18.48
C SER A 4 -0.89 11.06 17.44
N LYS A 5 -2.19 10.79 17.47
CA LYS A 5 -2.89 10.00 16.44
C LYS A 5 -3.38 10.95 15.35
N ALA A 6 -2.97 10.69 14.11
CA ALA A 6 -3.43 11.39 12.92
C ALA A 6 -4.06 10.38 11.95
N THR A 7 -4.97 10.85 11.11
CA THR A 7 -5.67 10.04 10.12
C THR A 7 -5.66 10.79 8.80
N VAL A 8 -5.34 10.11 7.71
CA VAL A 8 -5.43 10.68 6.36
C VAL A 8 -6.89 10.92 6.03
N SER A 9 -7.30 12.18 5.80
CA SER A 9 -8.70 12.48 5.52
C SER A 9 -9.10 12.00 4.12
N LYS A 10 -10.41 11.88 3.87
CA LYS A 10 -10.91 11.53 2.54
C LYS A 10 -10.45 12.54 1.47
N GLU A 11 -10.46 13.83 1.81
CA GLU A 11 -10.01 14.91 0.92
C GLU A 11 -8.51 14.83 0.61
N MET A 12 -7.72 14.27 1.52
CA MET A 12 -6.29 13.99 1.31
C MET A 12 -6.11 12.79 0.36
N LEU A 13 -6.90 11.72 0.53
CA LEU A 13 -6.89 10.57 -0.37
C LEU A 13 -7.36 10.92 -1.78
N ASP A 14 -8.37 11.79 -1.91
CA ASP A 14 -8.91 12.21 -3.22
C ASP A 14 -7.88 12.98 -4.07
N ARG A 15 -6.75 13.42 -3.48
CA ARG A 15 -5.63 14.07 -4.19
C ARG A 15 -4.58 13.09 -4.70
N GLN A 16 -4.60 11.86 -4.21
CA GLN A 16 -3.64 10.83 -4.58
C GLN A 16 -3.94 10.29 -5.97
N PHE A 17 -2.89 9.86 -6.68
CA PHE A 17 -3.07 9.20 -7.96
C PHE A 17 -3.68 7.81 -7.77
N VAL A 18 -4.60 7.43 -8.65
CA VAL A 18 -5.17 6.06 -8.63
C VAL A 18 -4.16 4.97 -8.99
N LEU A 19 -3.03 5.35 -9.61
CA LEU A 19 -1.86 4.51 -9.86
C LEU A 19 -0.90 4.47 -8.67
N GLY A 20 -0.99 5.43 -7.76
CA GLY A 20 0.00 5.65 -6.71
C GLY A 20 0.03 4.53 -5.68
N SER A 21 1.10 4.53 -4.90
CA SER A 21 1.28 3.64 -3.78
C SER A 21 0.39 4.09 -2.62
N VAL A 22 -0.20 3.15 -1.88
CA VAL A 22 -0.94 3.48 -0.64
C VAL A 22 -0.05 4.17 0.40
N ASN A 23 1.28 3.98 0.32
CA ASN A 23 2.21 4.65 1.22
C ASN A 23 2.24 6.16 0.96
N ASP A 24 2.04 6.62 -0.28
CA ASP A 24 2.05 8.06 -0.63
C ASP A 24 0.97 8.86 0.10
N ALA A 25 -0.13 8.22 0.49
CA ALA A 25 -1.17 8.83 1.32
C ALA A 25 -0.62 9.38 2.66
N LEU A 26 0.51 8.85 3.15
CA LEU A 26 1.17 9.33 4.36
C LEU A 26 1.84 10.69 4.21
N ASN A 27 2.21 11.10 2.98
CA ASN A 27 2.83 12.40 2.72
C ASN A 27 1.90 13.59 3.02
N GLU A 28 0.60 13.33 3.17
CA GLU A 28 -0.40 14.32 3.58
C GLU A 28 -0.35 14.62 5.09
N LEU A 29 0.40 13.83 5.88
CA LEU A 29 0.48 13.97 7.34
C LEU A 29 1.80 14.59 7.79
N PRO A 30 1.78 15.54 8.75
CA PRO A 30 3.00 16.15 9.26
C PRO A 30 3.84 15.13 10.04
N GLY A 31 5.16 15.12 9.79
CA GLY A 31 6.11 14.26 10.51
C GLY A 31 6.22 12.84 9.96
N VAL A 32 5.55 12.54 8.85
CA VAL A 32 5.78 11.36 8.02
C VAL A 32 6.25 11.82 6.64
N VAL A 33 7.23 11.11 6.09
CA VAL A 33 7.75 11.34 4.73
C VAL A 33 7.89 9.99 4.07
N VAL A 34 7.36 9.87 2.86
CA VAL A 34 7.53 8.71 1.99
C VAL A 34 8.32 9.15 0.78
N THR A 35 9.43 8.46 0.55
CA THR A 35 10.22 8.56 -0.68
C THR A 35 10.00 7.28 -1.46
N GLU A 36 9.45 7.43 -2.66
CA GLU A 36 9.21 6.33 -3.59
C GLU A 36 10.30 6.32 -4.68
N ALA A 37 10.41 5.20 -5.40
CA ALA A 37 11.35 5.04 -6.51
C ALA A 37 10.95 5.86 -7.76
N ASP A 38 9.65 6.08 -7.96
CA ASP A 38 9.05 6.91 -9.01
C ASP A 38 7.81 7.64 -8.50
N ALA A 39 7.10 8.33 -9.41
CA ALA A 39 5.89 9.08 -9.11
C ALA A 39 4.67 8.23 -8.70
N PHE A 40 4.74 6.90 -8.84
CA PHE A 40 3.64 5.98 -8.56
C PHE A 40 3.96 4.96 -7.45
N GLY A 41 5.19 4.95 -6.93
CA GLY A 41 5.66 3.94 -5.98
C GLY A 41 5.63 2.54 -6.57
N SER A 42 5.97 2.41 -7.87
CA SER A 42 5.85 1.14 -8.59
C SER A 42 7.02 0.18 -8.39
N SER A 43 8.11 0.62 -7.76
CA SER A 43 9.25 -0.20 -7.34
C SER A 43 9.45 -0.10 -5.83
N ASP A 44 9.10 -1.15 -5.08
CA ASP A 44 9.12 -1.14 -3.61
C ASP A 44 10.56 -1.12 -3.04
N TRP A 45 11.54 -1.46 -3.89
CA TRP A 45 12.96 -1.44 -3.53
C TRP A 45 13.43 -0.06 -3.08
N GLY A 46 13.00 0.98 -3.82
CA GLY A 46 13.32 2.38 -3.52
C GLY A 46 12.41 3.01 -2.48
N THR A 47 11.37 2.31 -2.01
CA THR A 47 10.40 2.85 -1.08
C THR A 47 10.96 2.95 0.34
N GLN A 48 10.94 4.16 0.87
CA GLN A 48 11.34 4.48 2.23
C GLN A 48 10.26 5.32 2.93
N ILE A 49 9.81 4.83 4.09
CA ILE A 49 8.92 5.57 4.98
C ILE A 49 9.75 6.06 6.17
N SER A 50 9.75 7.36 6.43
CA SER A 50 10.33 7.96 7.62
C SER A 50 9.28 8.63 8.48
N MET A 51 9.35 8.41 9.80
CA MET A 51 8.47 9.02 10.77
C MET A 51 9.30 9.49 11.97
N ARG A 52 9.39 10.82 12.14
CA ARG A 52 10.17 11.47 13.22
C ARG A 52 11.59 10.92 13.42
N GLY A 53 12.29 10.60 12.32
CA GLY A 53 13.66 10.09 12.34
C GLY A 53 13.80 8.57 12.43
N PHE A 54 12.71 7.84 12.64
CA PHE A 54 12.67 6.39 12.46
C PHE A 54 12.37 6.06 11.00
N VAL A 55 12.88 4.93 10.52
CA VAL A 55 12.82 4.57 9.11
C VAL A 55 12.34 3.12 8.94
N SER A 56 11.51 2.91 7.94
CA SER A 56 11.20 1.60 7.37
C SER A 56 11.53 1.62 5.88
N ASN A 57 12.54 0.87 5.46
CA ASN A 57 13.04 0.85 4.08
C ASN A 57 13.46 -0.58 3.69
N ARG A 58 14.48 -0.75 2.83
CA ARG A 58 14.98 -2.06 2.41
C ARG A 58 15.62 -2.88 3.55
N ASP A 59 16.42 -2.22 4.40
CA ASP A 59 17.31 -2.89 5.36
C ASP A 59 16.92 -2.66 6.82
N THR A 60 15.99 -1.72 7.07
CA THR A 60 15.63 -1.26 8.41
C THR A 60 14.11 -1.31 8.60
N GLN A 61 13.68 -1.75 9.79
CA GLN A 61 12.29 -1.83 10.20
C GLN A 61 12.12 -1.18 11.59
N GLN A 62 11.67 0.07 11.62
CA GLN A 62 11.47 0.82 12.88
C GLN A 62 10.07 1.43 13.00
N ILE A 63 9.20 1.16 12.03
CA ILE A 63 7.81 1.61 12.02
C ILE A 63 6.94 0.37 11.87
N GLY A 64 6.05 0.13 12.84
CA GLY A 64 5.15 -1.02 12.79
C GLY A 64 4.00 -0.77 11.83
N THR A 65 3.62 -1.78 11.04
CA THR A 65 2.52 -1.68 10.08
C THR A 65 1.44 -2.70 10.41
N THR A 66 0.18 -2.33 10.20
CA THR A 66 -0.95 -3.26 10.22
C THR A 66 -1.88 -2.99 9.06
N ILE A 67 -2.54 -4.05 8.59
CA ILE A 67 -3.60 -4.02 7.59
C ILE A 67 -4.91 -4.41 8.29
N ASP A 68 -5.89 -3.52 8.33
CA ASP A 68 -7.13 -3.71 9.10
C ASP A 68 -6.86 -4.14 10.57
N GLY A 69 -5.80 -3.59 11.18
CA GLY A 69 -5.37 -3.92 12.53
C GLY A 69 -4.70 -5.30 12.69
N VAL A 70 -4.42 -6.02 11.62
CA VAL A 70 -3.65 -7.28 11.62
C VAL A 70 -2.17 -6.98 11.33
N PRO A 71 -1.21 -7.50 12.12
CA PRO A 71 0.22 -7.38 11.81
C PRO A 71 0.53 -7.98 10.43
N ASN A 72 1.25 -7.25 9.59
CA ASN A 72 1.79 -7.76 8.33
C ASN A 72 3.14 -8.51 8.52
N GLY A 73 3.63 -8.64 9.75
CA GLY A 73 4.96 -9.16 10.04
C GLY A 73 6.02 -8.09 9.81
N GLY A 74 6.93 -8.34 8.87
CA GLY A 74 7.98 -7.38 8.50
C GLY A 74 7.54 -6.40 7.43
N SER A 75 7.94 -5.14 7.56
CA SER A 75 7.67 -4.09 6.55
C SER A 75 8.87 -3.67 5.71
N ALA A 76 9.99 -4.40 5.79
CA ALA A 76 11.14 -4.17 4.90
C ALA A 76 11.07 -5.04 3.64
N TYR A 77 11.72 -4.58 2.59
CA TYR A 77 11.74 -5.24 1.28
C TYR A 77 12.35 -6.66 1.36
N GLY A 78 13.50 -6.82 2.04
CA GLY A 78 14.29 -8.07 2.01
C GLY A 78 13.78 -9.25 2.86
N GLY A 79 12.54 -9.21 3.35
CA GLY A 79 11.99 -10.27 4.22
C GLY A 79 10.59 -9.99 4.77
N GLY A 80 9.89 -9.03 4.17
CA GLY A 80 8.58 -8.55 4.58
C GLY A 80 7.86 -7.93 3.39
N SER A 81 6.80 -7.18 3.64
CA SER A 81 6.05 -6.49 2.59
C SER A 81 5.44 -5.21 3.14
N LYS A 82 5.62 -4.10 2.43
CA LYS A 82 4.95 -2.83 2.74
C LYS A 82 3.46 -2.90 2.36
N ALA A 83 2.69 -1.89 2.79
CA ALA A 83 1.24 -1.91 2.65
C ALA A 83 0.74 -1.94 1.19
N ASN A 84 1.51 -1.35 0.27
CA ASN A 84 1.26 -1.38 -1.18
C ASN A 84 1.23 -2.79 -1.77
N ARG A 85 1.84 -3.79 -1.14
CA ARG A 85 1.73 -5.21 -1.56
C ARG A 85 0.41 -5.86 -1.16
N PHE A 86 -0.29 -5.29 -0.17
CA PHE A 86 -1.53 -5.84 0.35
C PHE A 86 -2.76 -5.10 -0.15
N ILE A 87 -2.64 -3.82 -0.47
CA ILE A 87 -3.78 -2.94 -0.77
C ILE A 87 -3.50 -2.18 -2.05
N ASP A 88 -4.48 -2.13 -2.95
CA ASP A 88 -4.47 -1.21 -4.08
C ASP A 88 -5.06 0.15 -3.70
N MET A 89 -4.54 1.24 -4.26
CA MET A 89 -4.91 2.61 -3.85
C MET A 89 -6.42 2.89 -3.84
N PRO A 90 -7.21 2.47 -4.85
CA PRO A 90 -8.66 2.66 -4.81
C PRO A 90 -9.39 1.92 -3.67
N ASP A 91 -8.80 0.87 -3.12
CA ASP A 91 -9.34 0.08 -2.01
C ASP A 91 -8.90 0.57 -0.62
N LEU A 92 -8.03 1.58 -0.54
CA LEU A 92 -7.65 2.21 0.72
C LEU A 92 -8.79 3.10 1.24
N GLU A 93 -9.23 2.87 2.48
CA GLU A 93 -10.19 3.75 3.18
C GLU A 93 -9.48 4.93 3.84
N THR A 94 -8.38 4.65 4.54
CA THR A 94 -7.55 5.63 5.25
C THR A 94 -6.29 4.97 5.80
N VAL A 95 -5.33 5.79 6.23
CA VAL A 95 -4.23 5.37 7.09
C VAL A 95 -4.34 6.07 8.44
N GLU A 96 -4.26 5.30 9.52
CA GLU A 96 -4.13 5.85 10.88
C GLU A 96 -2.65 5.79 11.29
N VAL A 97 -2.12 6.93 11.72
CA VAL A 97 -0.72 7.09 12.12
C VAL A 97 -0.65 7.42 13.60
N SER A 98 0.09 6.61 14.35
CA SER A 98 0.44 6.89 15.74
C SER A 98 1.93 7.22 15.82
N GLN A 99 2.25 8.49 16.13
CA GLN A 99 3.63 8.95 16.22
C GLN A 99 4.12 8.94 17.67
N GLY A 100 5.32 8.40 17.89
CA GLY A 100 5.96 8.28 19.20
C GLY A 100 6.25 6.83 19.58
N THR A 101 6.71 6.61 20.82
CA THR A 101 6.90 5.24 21.33
C THR A 101 5.59 4.48 21.23
N ALA A 102 5.62 3.32 20.57
CA ALA A 102 4.41 2.54 20.34
C ALA A 102 3.71 2.16 21.64
N ASP A 103 2.38 2.13 21.58
CA ASP A 103 1.53 1.66 22.67
C ASP A 103 1.83 0.17 22.94
N ILE A 104 1.62 -0.27 24.18
CA ILE A 104 1.64 -1.69 24.55
C ILE A 104 0.61 -2.50 23.74
N ALA A 105 -0.44 -1.83 23.25
CA ALA A 105 -1.46 -2.38 22.36
C ALA A 105 -1.01 -2.50 20.89
N SER A 106 0.20 -2.04 20.55
CA SER A 106 0.76 -2.16 19.20
C SER A 106 0.86 -3.62 18.79
N ARG A 107 0.29 -3.93 17.64
CA ARG A 107 0.34 -5.26 17.03
C ARG A 107 1.49 -5.32 16.03
N SER A 108 2.70 -4.96 16.44
CA SER A 108 3.91 -5.08 15.63
C SER A 108 5.16 -5.16 16.51
N ASN A 109 6.12 -5.98 16.11
CA ASN A 109 7.46 -6.10 16.70
C ASN A 109 8.42 -5.00 16.24
N GLU A 110 8.02 -4.13 15.31
CA GLU A 110 8.88 -3.16 14.61
C GLU A 110 8.54 -1.70 14.97
N ALA A 111 7.76 -1.46 16.02
CA ALA A 111 7.15 -0.17 16.31
C ALA A 111 8.01 0.77 17.19
N LEU A 112 9.29 0.97 16.85
CA LEU A 112 10.19 1.84 17.63
C LEU A 112 9.82 3.33 17.49
N GLY A 113 9.44 3.77 16.29
CA GLY A 113 9.07 5.15 15.97
C GLY A 113 7.58 5.45 15.96
N GLY A 114 6.75 4.40 16.07
CA GLY A 114 5.30 4.48 15.99
C GLY A 114 4.71 3.37 15.13
N THR A 115 3.43 3.55 14.79
CA THR A 115 2.66 2.55 14.03
C THR A 115 1.82 3.19 12.92
N LEU A 116 1.66 2.46 11.83
CA LEU A 116 0.76 2.74 10.71
C LEU A 116 -0.30 1.65 10.65
N ASN A 117 -1.58 2.03 10.58
CA ASN A 117 -2.68 1.10 10.35
C ASN A 117 -3.40 1.50 9.08
N TYR A 118 -3.22 0.71 8.02
CA TYR A 118 -3.91 0.89 6.76
C TYR A 118 -5.26 0.19 6.84
N LEU A 119 -6.32 0.95 6.64
CA LEU A 119 -7.69 0.45 6.65
C LEU A 119 -8.18 0.28 5.22
N THR A 120 -8.69 -0.91 4.89
CA THR A 120 -9.29 -1.19 3.59
C THR A 120 -10.76 -0.80 3.58
N GLY A 121 -11.25 -0.33 2.43
CA GLY A 121 -12.63 0.12 2.23
C GLY A 121 -13.65 -0.90 2.70
N GLU A 122 -14.64 -0.46 3.46
CA GLU A 122 -15.72 -1.34 3.92
C GLU A 122 -16.64 -1.77 2.77
N PRO A 123 -17.17 -3.01 2.77
CA PRO A 123 -18.20 -3.42 1.80
C PRO A 123 -19.45 -2.55 1.89
N LEU A 124 -20.01 -2.12 0.76
CA LEU A 124 -21.22 -1.30 0.79
C LEU A 124 -22.48 -2.09 1.18
N GLU A 125 -23.48 -1.36 1.73
CA GLU A 125 -24.82 -1.91 2.01
C GLU A 125 -25.64 -2.16 0.73
N THR A 126 -25.37 -1.37 -0.32
CA THR A 126 -26.02 -1.49 -1.62
C THR A 126 -25.08 -2.08 -2.65
N GLN A 127 -25.61 -2.89 -3.56
CA GLN A 127 -24.85 -3.43 -4.68
C GLN A 127 -24.29 -2.29 -5.54
N ARG A 128 -23.01 -2.33 -5.89
CA ARG A 128 -22.33 -1.31 -6.69
C ARG A 128 -21.21 -1.90 -7.52
N VAL A 129 -21.03 -1.37 -8.73
CA VAL A 129 -19.81 -1.57 -9.53
C VAL A 129 -19.07 -0.24 -9.62
N ARG A 130 -17.76 -0.26 -9.37
CA ARG A 130 -16.85 0.88 -9.58
C ARG A 130 -15.77 0.48 -10.57
N VAL A 131 -15.54 1.30 -11.58
CA VAL A 131 -14.48 1.11 -12.57
C VAL A 131 -13.64 2.38 -12.61
N ILE A 132 -12.32 2.22 -12.65
CA ILE A 132 -11.36 3.33 -12.74
C ILE A 132 -10.38 3.01 -13.86
N GLY A 133 -10.08 4.02 -14.66
CA GLY A 133 -9.05 3.99 -15.68
C GLY A 133 -8.15 5.22 -15.53
N GLY A 134 -6.84 5.03 -15.65
CA GLY A 134 -5.86 6.11 -15.58
C GLY A 134 -4.79 5.93 -16.65
N ILE A 135 -4.32 7.03 -17.21
CA ILE A 135 -3.16 7.09 -18.11
C ILE A 135 -2.29 8.28 -17.71
N GLY A 136 -0.99 8.22 -17.98
CA GLY A 136 -0.05 9.28 -17.66
C GLY A 136 1.25 9.18 -18.46
N ASP A 137 2.22 10.02 -18.08
CA ASP A 137 3.57 9.99 -18.64
C ASP A 137 4.28 8.67 -18.30
N ASN A 138 5.42 8.40 -18.96
CA ASN A 138 6.19 7.16 -18.76
C ASN A 138 5.37 5.88 -19.02
N GLN A 139 4.51 5.91 -20.05
CA GLN A 139 3.61 4.80 -20.40
C GLN A 139 2.69 4.34 -19.26
N ALA A 140 2.46 5.21 -18.27
CA ALA A 140 1.68 4.89 -17.09
C ALA A 140 0.23 4.58 -17.48
N ARG A 141 -0.28 3.43 -17.01
CA ARG A 141 -1.67 3.00 -17.19
C ARG A 141 -2.19 2.22 -15.99
N LYS A 142 -3.47 2.42 -15.66
CA LYS A 142 -4.22 1.67 -14.65
C LYS A 142 -5.57 1.29 -15.17
N TYR A 143 -5.93 0.05 -14.88
CA TYR A 143 -7.29 -0.44 -14.96
C TYR A 143 -7.66 -1.00 -13.60
N TYR A 144 -8.84 -0.66 -13.11
CA TYR A 144 -9.34 -1.15 -11.85
C TYR A 144 -10.84 -1.36 -11.95
N ALA A 145 -11.32 -2.45 -11.36
CA ALA A 145 -12.72 -2.70 -11.17
C ALA A 145 -12.97 -3.26 -9.77
N ARG A 146 -14.09 -2.87 -9.17
CA ARG A 146 -14.60 -3.44 -7.93
C ARG A 146 -16.08 -3.64 -7.99
N TYR A 147 -16.51 -4.73 -7.39
CA TYR A 147 -17.88 -5.10 -7.20
C TYR A 147 -18.19 -5.23 -5.71
N ASP A 148 -19.08 -4.39 -5.21
CA ASP A 148 -19.69 -4.51 -3.89
C ASP A 148 -21.01 -5.28 -4.03
N THR A 149 -21.19 -6.32 -3.22
CA THR A 149 -22.36 -7.23 -3.27
C THR A 149 -23.63 -6.62 -2.70
N GLY A 150 -23.53 -5.56 -1.88
CA GLY A 150 -24.61 -5.12 -1.01
C GLY A 150 -24.86 -6.10 0.13
N LEU A 151 -26.02 -5.99 0.78
CA LEU A 151 -26.43 -6.90 1.86
C LEU A 151 -26.89 -8.26 1.30
N ILE A 152 -26.07 -9.29 1.47
CA ILE A 152 -26.38 -10.70 1.20
C ILE A 152 -26.94 -11.35 2.47
N GLY A 153 -28.07 -12.06 2.34
CA GLY A 153 -28.62 -12.88 3.41
C GLY A 153 -29.02 -12.10 4.67
N GLY A 154 -29.18 -10.78 4.57
CA GLY A 154 -29.60 -9.90 5.66
C GLY A 154 -28.50 -9.59 6.69
N ASN A 155 -27.28 -10.11 6.54
CA ASN A 155 -26.24 -9.97 7.56
C ASN A 155 -24.80 -9.88 7.04
N THR A 156 -24.56 -10.15 5.76
CA THR A 156 -23.22 -10.23 5.19
C THR A 156 -23.08 -9.24 4.05
N ARG A 157 -21.98 -8.50 4.02
CA ARG A 157 -21.59 -7.65 2.90
C ARG A 157 -20.19 -8.04 2.47
N ALA A 158 -19.94 -8.02 1.18
CA ALA A 158 -18.62 -8.33 0.64
C ALA A 158 -18.31 -7.49 -0.59
N TRP A 159 -17.02 -7.33 -0.87
CA TRP A 159 -16.54 -6.81 -2.14
C TRP A 159 -15.38 -7.64 -2.68
N VAL A 160 -15.22 -7.60 -4.00
CA VAL A 160 -14.05 -8.11 -4.71
C VAL A 160 -13.56 -7.04 -5.67
N SER A 161 -12.25 -6.89 -5.80
CA SER A 161 -11.61 -5.97 -6.72
C SER A 161 -10.50 -6.64 -7.50
N GLY A 162 -10.20 -6.06 -8.66
CA GLY A 162 -9.06 -6.42 -9.47
C GLY A 162 -8.49 -5.19 -10.15
N SER A 163 -7.17 -5.15 -10.26
CA SER A 163 -6.46 -4.05 -10.89
C SER A 163 -5.26 -4.54 -11.69
N SER A 164 -4.89 -3.77 -12.70
CA SER A 164 -3.65 -3.90 -13.45
C SER A 164 -3.02 -2.52 -13.64
N ALA A 165 -1.77 -2.37 -13.26
CA ALA A 165 -0.99 -1.15 -13.39
C ALA A 165 0.30 -1.43 -14.18
N ARG A 166 0.76 -0.46 -14.95
CA ARG A 166 2.08 -0.48 -15.59
C ARG A 166 2.61 0.93 -15.72
N ASN A 167 3.91 1.10 -15.56
CA ASN A 167 4.66 2.27 -16.02
C ASN A 167 6.08 1.87 -16.39
N ASP A 168 6.76 2.76 -17.08
CA ASP A 168 8.18 2.64 -17.38
C ASP A 168 8.94 3.61 -16.46
N ASP A 169 10.25 3.39 -16.33
CA ASP A 169 11.13 4.25 -15.55
C ASP A 169 11.14 5.70 -16.09
N TRP A 170 11.36 6.65 -15.19
CA TRP A 170 11.40 8.07 -15.50
C TRP A 170 12.77 8.56 -15.99
N ILE A 171 13.86 7.83 -15.73
CA ILE A 171 15.22 8.27 -16.06
C ILE A 171 15.47 8.14 -17.57
N ASP A 172 15.30 6.94 -18.12
CA ASP A 172 15.50 6.68 -19.55
C ASP A 172 14.43 5.78 -20.20
N GLY A 173 13.48 5.28 -19.42
CA GLY A 173 12.40 4.40 -19.88
C GLY A 173 12.85 2.96 -20.18
N SER A 174 14.03 2.55 -19.72
CA SER A 174 14.53 1.17 -19.89
C SER A 174 13.94 0.21 -18.85
N GLY A 175 13.72 0.69 -17.63
CA GLY A 175 13.03 -0.05 -16.57
C GLY A 175 11.53 -0.13 -16.84
N HIS A 176 10.94 -1.28 -16.57
CA HIS A 176 9.50 -1.49 -16.70
C HIS A 176 8.95 -2.05 -15.39
N THR A 177 7.79 -1.56 -14.99
CA THR A 177 7.07 -2.10 -13.84
C THR A 177 5.66 -2.48 -14.25
N SER A 178 5.18 -3.60 -13.74
CA SER A 178 3.78 -3.99 -13.86
C SER A 178 3.29 -4.67 -12.61
N ARG A 179 2.03 -4.43 -12.27
CA ARG A 179 1.41 -4.98 -11.07
C ARG A 179 -0.03 -5.37 -11.35
N ASP A 180 -0.33 -6.64 -11.16
CA ASP A 180 -1.68 -7.18 -11.14
C ASP A 180 -2.08 -7.50 -9.69
N HIS A 181 -3.20 -6.94 -9.25
CA HIS A 181 -3.67 -7.08 -7.87
C HIS A 181 -5.12 -7.53 -7.83
N LEU A 182 -5.42 -8.51 -6.99
CA LEU A 182 -6.77 -8.95 -6.67
C LEU A 182 -6.98 -8.86 -5.16
N ALA A 183 -8.13 -8.36 -4.74
CA ALA A 183 -8.47 -8.33 -3.33
C ALA A 183 -9.95 -8.61 -3.09
N GLY A 184 -10.26 -9.03 -1.87
CA GLY A 184 -11.62 -9.21 -1.42
C GLY A 184 -11.74 -9.08 0.08
N LYS A 185 -12.85 -8.49 0.52
CA LYS A 185 -13.21 -8.36 1.93
C LYS A 185 -14.65 -8.75 2.14
N PHE A 186 -14.94 -9.33 3.30
CA PHE A 186 -16.31 -9.53 3.76
C PHE A 186 -16.45 -9.12 5.22
N VAL A 187 -17.68 -8.75 5.59
CA VAL A 187 -18.11 -8.50 6.96
C VAL A 187 -19.48 -9.15 7.17
N SER A 188 -19.59 -10.00 8.18
CA SER A 188 -20.81 -10.71 8.58
C SER A 188 -21.17 -10.40 10.03
N VAL A 189 -22.38 -9.89 10.25
CA VAL A 189 -22.91 -9.60 11.60
C VAL A 189 -23.76 -10.78 12.08
N LEU A 190 -23.24 -11.54 13.04
CA LEU A 190 -23.83 -12.76 13.58
C LEU A 190 -24.30 -12.53 15.03
N ASN A 191 -25.45 -11.90 15.20
CA ASN A 191 -26.02 -11.50 16.49
C ASN A 191 -25.03 -10.69 17.34
N GLN A 192 -24.33 -11.35 18.26
CA GLN A 192 -23.35 -10.76 19.19
C GLN A 192 -21.91 -10.75 18.65
N TRP A 193 -21.68 -11.33 17.47
CA TRP A 193 -20.38 -11.42 16.83
C TRP A 193 -20.35 -10.64 15.53
N THR A 194 -19.20 -10.04 15.21
CA THR A 194 -18.89 -9.56 13.86
C THR A 194 -17.67 -10.31 13.37
N LEU A 195 -17.81 -10.98 12.23
CA LEU A 195 -16.73 -11.68 11.56
C LEU A 195 -16.35 -10.89 10.32
N SER A 196 -15.06 -10.58 10.17
CA SER A 196 -14.52 -9.96 8.97
C SER A 196 -13.35 -10.79 8.44
N GLY A 197 -13.14 -10.74 7.14
CA GLY A 197 -11.96 -11.33 6.50
C GLY A 197 -11.53 -10.49 5.31
N TYR A 198 -10.22 -10.40 5.12
CA TYR A 198 -9.56 -9.74 4.01
C TYR A 198 -8.57 -10.72 3.38
N ALA A 199 -8.53 -10.78 2.05
CA ALA A 199 -7.56 -11.55 1.30
C ALA A 199 -7.13 -10.76 0.07
N SER A 200 -5.84 -10.82 -0.24
CA SER A 200 -5.26 -10.19 -1.43
C SER A 200 -4.28 -11.14 -2.11
N TYR A 201 -4.13 -10.95 -3.41
CA TYR A 201 -3.12 -11.54 -4.27
C TYR A 201 -2.46 -10.40 -5.05
N ASP A 202 -1.13 -10.41 -5.09
CA ASP A 202 -0.32 -9.38 -5.70
C ASP A 202 0.75 -10.08 -6.55
N ASP A 203 0.76 -9.78 -7.85
CA ASP A 203 1.81 -10.18 -8.78
C ASP A 203 2.45 -8.91 -9.34
N ALA A 204 3.72 -8.71 -9.03
CA ALA A 204 4.43 -7.49 -9.31
C ALA A 204 5.77 -7.82 -9.95
N ASP A 205 6.00 -7.25 -11.12
CA ASP A 205 7.26 -7.21 -11.83
C ASP A 205 7.80 -5.79 -11.71
N GLU A 206 8.93 -5.64 -11.04
CA GLU A 206 9.48 -4.33 -10.69
C GLU A 206 10.96 -4.31 -11.08
N SER A 207 11.30 -3.43 -12.02
CA SER A 207 12.70 -3.10 -12.26
C SER A 207 13.24 -2.26 -11.11
N GLU A 208 14.47 -2.53 -10.67
CA GLU A 208 15.17 -1.62 -9.78
C GLU A 208 15.68 -0.43 -10.59
N TYR A 209 15.32 0.80 -10.25
CA TYR A 209 15.80 2.00 -10.96
C TYR A 209 17.23 2.38 -10.57
N THR A 210 18.09 1.39 -10.33
CA THR A 210 19.50 1.63 -10.04
C THR A 210 20.27 1.85 -11.33
N SER A 211 21.33 2.64 -11.27
CA SER A 211 22.22 2.83 -12.41
C SER A 211 23.42 1.91 -12.24
N VAL A 212 23.63 0.97 -13.16
CA VAL A 212 24.87 0.19 -13.24
C VAL A 212 25.93 0.96 -14.02
N THR A 213 27.19 0.91 -13.57
CA THR A 213 28.31 1.42 -14.38
C THR A 213 28.53 0.53 -15.61
N PRO A 214 29.13 1.03 -16.71
CA PRO A 214 29.46 0.21 -17.87
C PRO A 214 30.31 -1.03 -17.54
N GLU A 215 31.17 -0.93 -16.51
CA GLU A 215 31.96 -2.06 -16.02
C GLU A 215 31.13 -3.10 -15.27
N GLN A 216 30.08 -2.70 -14.53
CA GLN A 216 29.14 -3.62 -13.89
C GLN A 216 28.26 -4.31 -14.93
N PHE A 217 27.72 -3.58 -15.90
CA PHE A 217 26.91 -4.15 -16.99
C PHE A 217 27.70 -5.14 -17.85
N ALA A 218 28.97 -4.85 -18.14
CA ALA A 218 29.82 -5.78 -18.89
C ALA A 218 30.10 -7.09 -18.12
N ARG A 219 29.94 -7.08 -16.80
CA ARG A 219 30.18 -8.24 -15.92
C ARG A 219 28.93 -9.10 -15.76
N ASP A 220 27.76 -8.49 -15.65
CA ASP A 220 26.47 -9.19 -15.59
C ASP A 220 25.43 -8.36 -16.36
N PRO A 221 25.24 -8.62 -17.66
CA PRO A 221 24.32 -7.84 -18.48
C PRO A 221 22.85 -8.22 -18.27
N GLU A 222 22.57 -9.28 -17.50
CA GLU A 222 21.20 -9.75 -17.22
C GLU A 222 20.74 -9.45 -15.79
N HIS A 223 21.63 -9.00 -14.89
CA HIS A 223 21.28 -8.64 -13.51
C HIS A 223 22.01 -7.39 -13.05
N ASP A 224 21.28 -6.52 -12.35
CA ASP A 224 21.86 -5.39 -11.62
C ASP A 224 22.50 -5.92 -10.32
N LEU A 225 23.83 -5.75 -10.18
CA LEU A 225 24.63 -6.11 -9.00
C LEU A 225 25.34 -4.90 -8.38
#